data_AF-A0A2K6F9Y3-F1
#
_entry.id   AF-A0A2K6F9Y3-F1
#
_cell.length_a   1.000
_cell.length_b   1.000
_cell.length_c   1.000
_cell.angle_alpha   90.00
_cell.angle_beta   90.00
_cell.angle_gamma   90.00
#
_symmetry.space_group_name_H-M   'P 1'
#
loop_
_entity.id
_entity.type
_entity.pdbx_description
1 polymer ?
#
loop_
_entity_poly.entity_id
_entity_poly.type
_entity_poly.pdbx_seq_one_letter_code
_entity_poly.pdbx_strand_id
1 'polypeptide(L)'
;MPIAFNEPLSFLQRITEYMEHVYLLHKACRQPQPLERMQSVAAFAVSAVASQWERTGKPFNPLLGETYELIREDLGFRFISEQVSHHPPISAFYSEGLSQDFLFHGSIYPKLKFWGKSVEAEPRGTITLELLKHNEAYTWTNPTCCVHNVIIGKLWIEQYGTVEIVNHRTGHKCVLNFKPCGLFGKELHKVEGHIQDKNKQKLFVIYGKWTECLWGADPASYESFKKRERSGGHPRRAKLVRDDGAEKADSDVADDVPEVQETVQVVPGSKLLWRINTRPPNSAQTWPARRRSGWRRSREKPGGSVPGRRQSGRPGGSTRAPTPTRGLPTGCTRGITLSGTSLTAQISTEDRGAPGPRPWPR
;
A
#
# COMPACT_ATOMS: atom_id res chain seq x y z
N MET A 1 7.31 24.29 -0.70
CA MET A 1 8.41 23.30 -0.73
C MET A 1 9.05 23.36 -2.10
N PRO A 2 10.39 23.51 -2.20
CA PRO A 2 11.06 23.56 -3.49
C PRO A 2 10.88 22.27 -4.30
N ILE A 3 10.69 22.41 -5.62
CA ILE A 3 10.42 21.29 -6.53
C ILE A 3 11.55 20.25 -6.58
N ALA A 4 12.79 20.64 -6.26
CA ALA A 4 13.95 19.74 -6.21
C ALA A 4 13.81 18.63 -5.16
N PHE A 5 12.97 18.81 -4.13
CA PHE A 5 12.68 17.78 -3.13
C PHE A 5 11.54 16.85 -3.54
N ASN A 6 10.85 17.16 -4.63
CA ASN A 6 9.73 16.36 -5.10
C ASN A 6 10.18 15.26 -6.05
N GLU A 7 9.54 14.10 -5.91
CA GLU A 7 9.51 13.13 -7.01
C GLU A 7 8.35 13.46 -7.98
N PRO A 8 8.42 13.04 -9.25
CA PRO A 8 7.39 13.35 -10.25
C PRO A 8 6.16 12.45 -10.12
N LEU A 9 5.59 12.37 -8.92
CA LEU A 9 4.37 11.64 -8.59
C LEU A 9 3.53 12.43 -7.60
N SER A 10 2.21 12.49 -7.82
CA SER A 10 1.24 12.90 -6.80
C SER A 10 1.18 11.87 -5.68
N PHE A 11 0.83 12.28 -4.47
CA PHE A 11 0.63 11.35 -3.37
C PHE A 11 -0.45 10.31 -3.68
N LEU A 12 -1.46 10.64 -4.49
CA LEU A 12 -2.47 9.70 -4.97
C LEU A 12 -1.86 8.54 -5.77
N GLN A 13 -0.84 8.85 -6.59
CA GLN A 13 -0.10 7.85 -7.35
C GLN A 13 0.81 7.03 -6.43
N ARG A 14 1.44 7.66 -5.43
CA ARG A 14 2.24 6.96 -4.42
C ARG A 14 1.42 5.92 -3.65
N ILE A 15 0.18 6.24 -3.26
CA ILE A 15 -0.72 5.29 -2.57
C ILE A 15 -1.07 4.10 -3.47
N THR A 16 -1.21 4.33 -4.78
CA THR A 16 -1.53 3.25 -5.74
C THR A 16 -0.47 2.15 -5.77
N GLU A 17 0.78 2.47 -5.39
CA GLU A 17 1.86 1.49 -5.30
C GLU A 17 1.62 0.40 -4.24
N TYR A 18 0.66 0.56 -3.32
CA TYR A 18 0.18 -0.52 -2.46
C TYR A 18 -0.20 -1.78 -3.26
N MET A 19 -0.65 -1.58 -4.50
CA MET A 19 -1.08 -2.64 -5.41
C MET A 19 0.07 -3.30 -6.20
N GLU A 20 1.35 -2.94 -5.98
CA GLU A 20 2.49 -3.53 -6.73
C GLU A 20 2.49 -5.07 -6.66
N HIS A 21 2.12 -5.63 -5.51
CA HIS A 21 2.14 -7.07 -5.25
C HIS A 21 0.73 -7.66 -5.10
N VAL A 22 -0.24 -7.17 -5.86
CA VAL A 22 -1.66 -7.62 -5.85
C VAL A 22 -1.84 -9.14 -6.05
N TYR A 23 -0.88 -9.82 -6.67
CA TYR A 23 -0.90 -11.29 -6.79
C TYR A 23 -1.01 -12.01 -5.43
N LEU A 24 -0.59 -11.37 -4.33
CA LEU A 24 -0.77 -11.88 -2.96
C LEU A 24 -2.24 -11.88 -2.54
N LEU A 25 -3.04 -10.91 -2.99
CA LEU A 25 -4.48 -10.87 -2.77
C LEU A 25 -5.19 -11.97 -3.57
N HIS A 26 -4.84 -12.13 -4.85
CA HIS A 26 -5.35 -13.25 -5.67
C HIS A 26 -4.93 -14.61 -5.11
N LYS A 27 -3.74 -14.72 -4.50
CA LYS A 27 -3.31 -15.92 -3.78
C LYS A 27 -4.19 -16.14 -2.55
N ALA A 28 -4.44 -15.11 -1.74
CA ALA A 28 -5.32 -15.19 -0.57
C ALA A 28 -6.74 -15.64 -0.96
N CYS A 29 -7.33 -15.08 -2.01
CA CYS A 29 -8.67 -15.44 -2.50
C CYS A 29 -8.80 -16.94 -2.82
N ARG A 30 -7.70 -17.59 -3.26
CA ARG A 30 -7.66 -19.01 -3.61
C ARG A 30 -7.39 -19.94 -2.42
N GLN A 31 -6.92 -19.44 -1.28
CA GLN A 31 -6.59 -20.31 -0.15
C GLN A 31 -7.85 -20.78 0.61
N PRO A 32 -8.01 -22.08 0.83
CA PRO A 32 -9.15 -22.62 1.57
C PRO A 32 -9.03 -22.38 3.09
N GLN A 33 -7.82 -22.39 3.63
CA GLN A 33 -7.58 -22.27 5.06
C GLN A 33 -7.42 -20.80 5.50
N PRO A 34 -8.12 -20.33 6.57
CA PRO A 34 -7.98 -18.97 7.09
C PRO A 34 -6.54 -18.58 7.45
N LEU A 35 -5.75 -19.51 7.97
CA LEU A 35 -4.35 -19.29 8.32
C LEU A 35 -3.51 -18.94 7.07
N GLU A 36 -3.68 -19.68 5.97
CA GLU A 36 -2.95 -19.43 4.72
C GLU A 36 -3.41 -18.15 4.01
N ARG A 37 -4.70 -17.80 4.14
CA ARG A 37 -5.19 -16.47 3.75
C ARG A 37 -4.48 -15.38 4.54
N MET A 38 -4.45 -15.49 5.87
CA MET A 38 -3.77 -14.50 6.74
C MET A 38 -2.27 -14.38 6.43
N GLN A 39 -1.58 -15.48 6.12
CA GLN A 39 -0.18 -15.42 5.64
C GLN A 39 -0.03 -14.55 4.38
N SER A 40 -0.94 -14.69 3.43
CA SER A 40 -0.93 -13.94 2.17
C SER A 40 -1.31 -12.47 2.38
N VAL A 41 -2.29 -12.18 3.25
CA VAL A 41 -2.67 -10.81 3.63
C VAL A 41 -1.55 -10.11 4.40
N ALA A 42 -0.88 -10.80 5.32
CA ALA A 42 0.29 -10.26 6.04
C ALA A 42 1.46 -9.95 5.09
N ALA A 43 1.73 -10.85 4.15
CA ALA A 43 2.72 -10.61 3.11
C ALA A 43 2.35 -9.38 2.25
N PHE A 44 1.08 -9.24 1.88
CA PHE A 44 0.58 -8.10 1.11
C PHE A 44 0.76 -6.79 1.89
N ALA A 45 0.36 -6.74 3.16
CA ALA A 45 0.47 -5.55 4.00
C ALA A 45 1.91 -5.03 4.12
N VAL A 46 2.91 -5.93 4.26
CA VAL A 46 4.32 -5.54 4.26
C VAL A 46 4.80 -5.14 2.87
N SER A 47 4.41 -5.87 1.84
CA SER A 47 4.82 -5.56 0.46
C SER A 47 4.29 -4.21 -0.04
N ALA A 48 3.12 -3.78 0.44
CA ALA A 48 2.50 -2.52 0.07
C ALA A 48 3.35 -1.30 0.47
N VAL A 49 4.13 -1.43 1.55
CA VAL A 49 5.01 -0.37 2.04
C VAL A 49 6.49 -0.60 1.67
N ALA A 50 6.80 -1.62 0.87
CA ALA A 50 8.17 -1.99 0.53
C ALA A 50 8.85 -1.03 -0.46
N SER A 51 8.07 -0.36 -1.32
CA SER A 51 8.61 0.53 -2.36
C SER A 51 9.29 1.78 -1.79
N GLN A 52 9.07 2.10 -0.51
CA GLN A 52 9.54 3.32 0.14
C GLN A 52 11.05 3.39 0.34
N TRP A 53 11.76 2.25 0.39
CA TRP A 53 13.22 2.26 0.52
C TRP A 53 13.86 3.14 -0.56
N GLU A 54 14.90 3.93 -0.26
CA GLU A 54 15.56 4.83 -1.21
C GLU A 54 14.66 5.90 -1.90
N ARG A 55 13.35 5.98 -1.60
CA ARG A 55 12.41 6.95 -2.20
C ARG A 55 12.30 8.21 -1.34
N THR A 56 13.40 8.93 -1.19
CA THR A 56 13.52 10.12 -0.33
C THR A 56 12.84 11.37 -0.92
N GLY A 57 12.50 11.36 -2.21
CA GLY A 57 11.71 12.40 -2.85
C GLY A 57 10.27 12.43 -2.33
N LYS A 58 9.79 13.61 -1.96
CA LYS A 58 8.43 13.80 -1.47
C LYS A 58 7.44 13.79 -2.66
N PRO A 59 6.34 13.02 -2.61
CA PRO A 59 5.30 13.16 -3.62
C PRO A 59 4.68 14.56 -3.59
N PHE A 60 4.15 15.02 -4.73
CA PHE A 60 3.37 16.24 -4.79
C PHE A 60 2.14 16.12 -3.87
N ASN A 61 1.87 17.17 -3.10
CA ASN A 61 0.67 17.26 -2.29
C ASN A 61 -0.52 17.43 -3.24
N PRO A 62 -1.49 16.50 -3.27
CA PRO A 62 -2.60 16.59 -4.22
C PRO A 62 -3.46 17.83 -3.95
N LEU A 63 -4.03 18.39 -5.01
CA LEU A 63 -5.05 19.44 -4.87
C LEU A 63 -6.34 18.83 -4.30
N LEU A 64 -7.16 19.63 -3.60
CA LEU A 64 -8.48 19.18 -3.16
C LEU A 64 -9.34 18.78 -4.37
N GLY A 65 -9.92 17.57 -4.34
CA GLY A 65 -10.68 17.00 -5.45
C GLY A 65 -9.82 16.46 -6.61
N GLU A 66 -8.47 16.48 -6.49
CA GLU A 66 -7.62 15.76 -7.42
C GLU A 66 -7.94 14.27 -7.36
N THR A 67 -8.03 13.63 -8.53
CA THR A 67 -8.25 12.19 -8.65
C THR A 67 -7.12 11.51 -9.42
N TYR A 68 -6.93 10.22 -9.15
CA TYR A 68 -6.04 9.36 -9.91
C TYR A 68 -6.65 7.98 -10.09
N GLU A 69 -6.64 7.48 -11.33
CA GLU A 69 -7.12 6.13 -11.66
C GLU A 69 -6.03 5.28 -12.30
N LEU A 70 -6.13 3.97 -12.09
CA LEU A 70 -5.28 2.98 -12.71
C LEU A 70 -6.06 1.70 -12.97
N ILE A 71 -5.99 1.21 -14.21
CA ILE A 71 -6.47 -0.12 -14.57
C ILE A 71 -5.25 -0.94 -15.01
N ARG A 72 -5.07 -2.12 -14.40
CA ARG A 72 -4.02 -3.08 -14.76
C ARG A 72 -4.68 -4.41 -15.06
N GLU A 73 -5.15 -4.57 -16.28
CA GLU A 73 -5.74 -5.82 -16.77
C GLU A 73 -4.76 -7.00 -16.63
N ASP A 74 -3.48 -6.75 -16.89
CA ASP A 74 -2.40 -7.71 -16.75
C ASP A 74 -2.17 -8.18 -15.30
N LEU A 75 -2.54 -7.36 -14.31
CA LEU A 75 -2.47 -7.69 -12.89
C LEU A 75 -3.84 -7.97 -12.26
N GLY A 76 -4.94 -7.84 -13.02
CA GLY A 76 -6.28 -8.19 -12.55
C GLY A 76 -6.94 -7.20 -11.59
N PHE A 77 -6.62 -5.90 -11.61
CA PHE A 77 -7.29 -4.92 -10.74
C PHE A 77 -7.56 -3.56 -11.42
N ARG A 78 -8.52 -2.82 -10.85
CA ARG A 78 -8.69 -1.37 -11.07
C ARG A 78 -8.64 -0.61 -9.75
N PHE A 79 -8.25 0.65 -9.82
CA PHE A 79 -7.98 1.51 -8.67
C PHE A 79 -8.42 2.95 -8.97
N ILE A 80 -9.00 3.60 -7.97
CA ILE A 80 -9.33 5.03 -7.96
C ILE A 80 -8.91 5.63 -6.62
N SER A 81 -8.36 6.84 -6.63
CA SER A 81 -8.12 7.63 -5.43
C SER A 81 -8.48 9.09 -5.64
N GLU A 82 -8.81 9.75 -4.54
CA GLU A 82 -9.21 11.15 -4.50
C GLU A 82 -8.64 11.84 -3.26
N GLN A 83 -8.22 13.09 -3.42
CA GLN A 83 -7.92 13.97 -2.29
C GLN A 83 -9.21 14.58 -1.74
N VAL A 84 -9.79 13.93 -0.73
CA VAL A 84 -11.11 14.28 -0.18
C VAL A 84 -11.07 15.40 0.86
N SER A 85 -9.89 15.74 1.38
CA SER A 85 -9.70 16.88 2.27
C SER A 85 -8.29 17.44 2.17
N HIS A 86 -8.12 18.74 2.42
CA HIS A 86 -6.81 19.40 2.46
C HIS A 86 -6.39 19.82 3.89
N HIS A 87 -7.37 20.00 4.79
CA HIS A 87 -7.15 20.40 6.18
C HIS A 87 -8.06 19.58 7.12
N PRO A 88 -7.60 18.43 7.65
CA PRO A 88 -6.29 17.80 7.38
C PRO A 88 -6.21 17.17 5.97
N PRO A 89 -5.01 16.96 5.40
CA PRO A 89 -4.86 16.33 4.09
C PRO A 89 -5.23 14.84 4.16
N ILE A 90 -6.37 14.47 3.56
CA ILE A 90 -6.86 13.09 3.51
C ILE A 90 -6.97 12.65 2.05
N SER A 91 -6.29 11.56 1.72
CA SER A 91 -6.44 10.88 0.42
C SER A 91 -7.20 9.57 0.63
N ALA A 92 -8.35 9.42 -0.01
CA ALA A 92 -9.13 8.19 -0.02
C ALA A 92 -8.77 7.35 -1.26
N PHE A 93 -8.86 6.04 -1.15
CA PHE A 93 -8.66 5.13 -2.27
C PHE A 93 -9.59 3.93 -2.21
N TYR A 94 -9.88 3.38 -3.39
CA TYR A 94 -10.67 2.19 -3.58
C TYR A 94 -10.11 1.38 -4.75
N SER A 95 -10.03 0.07 -4.56
CA SER A 95 -9.57 -0.87 -5.57
C SER A 95 -10.39 -2.14 -5.52
N GLU A 96 -10.61 -2.75 -6.67
CA GLU A 96 -11.28 -4.03 -6.78
C GLU A 96 -10.57 -4.92 -7.78
N GLY A 97 -10.62 -6.22 -7.53
CA GLY A 97 -10.19 -7.22 -8.49
C GLY A 97 -11.15 -7.28 -9.68
N LEU A 98 -10.63 -7.37 -10.90
CA LEU A 98 -11.43 -7.43 -12.12
C LEU A 98 -12.29 -8.71 -12.20
N SER A 99 -11.94 -9.74 -11.43
CA SER A 99 -12.71 -10.98 -11.26
C SER A 99 -13.68 -10.93 -10.08
N GLN A 100 -13.90 -9.76 -9.48
CA GLN A 100 -14.75 -9.56 -8.30
C GLN A 100 -14.39 -10.49 -7.13
N ASP A 101 -13.10 -10.71 -6.92
CA ASP A 101 -12.56 -11.60 -5.89
C ASP A 101 -12.19 -10.88 -4.60
N PHE A 102 -11.77 -9.62 -4.68
CA PHE A 102 -11.48 -8.78 -3.52
C PHE A 102 -11.88 -7.31 -3.70
N LEU A 103 -12.08 -6.63 -2.57
CA LEU A 103 -12.11 -5.16 -2.46
C LEU A 103 -10.99 -4.70 -1.55
N PHE A 104 -10.29 -3.62 -1.90
CA PHE A 104 -9.21 -3.04 -1.11
C PHE A 104 -9.37 -1.52 -1.05
N HIS A 105 -9.58 -0.97 0.13
CA HIS A 105 -9.90 0.44 0.30
C HIS A 105 -9.41 1.00 1.63
N GLY A 106 -9.40 2.32 1.71
CA GLY A 106 -9.03 3.04 2.91
C GLY A 106 -8.82 4.52 2.64
N SER A 107 -8.31 5.21 3.65
CA SER A 107 -7.91 6.61 3.54
C SER A 107 -6.65 6.85 4.33
N ILE A 108 -5.78 7.73 3.85
CA ILE A 108 -4.51 8.08 4.52
C ILE A 108 -4.49 9.56 4.85
N TYR A 109 -4.25 9.87 6.11
CA TYR A 109 -3.85 11.17 6.62
C TYR A 109 -2.41 11.09 7.14
N PRO A 110 -1.40 11.58 6.40
CA PRO A 110 -0.02 11.56 6.84
C PRO A 110 0.23 12.67 7.87
N LYS A 111 0.17 12.33 9.16
CA LYS A 111 0.47 13.28 10.24
C LYS A 111 2.00 13.39 10.40
N LEU A 112 2.53 14.59 10.17
CA LEU A 112 3.96 14.86 10.26
C LEU A 112 4.39 15.30 11.66
N LYS A 113 5.55 14.83 12.11
CA LYS A 113 6.28 15.33 13.30
C LYS A 113 7.74 15.55 12.94
N PHE A 114 8.31 16.67 13.38
CA PHE A 114 9.71 16.99 13.19
C PHE A 114 10.47 16.81 14.50
N TRP A 115 11.57 16.05 14.44
CA TRP A 115 12.39 15.67 15.59
C TRP A 115 13.82 16.20 15.47
N GLY A 116 13.99 17.40 14.89
CA GLY A 116 15.31 17.98 14.65
C GLY A 116 15.98 17.38 13.42
N LYS A 117 16.65 16.22 13.57
CA LYS A 117 17.36 15.58 12.46
C LYS A 117 16.48 14.70 11.57
N SER A 118 15.25 14.40 11.99
CA SER A 118 14.35 13.48 11.29
C SER A 118 12.90 14.01 11.20
N VAL A 119 12.17 13.54 10.19
CA VAL A 119 10.72 13.77 10.03
C VAL A 119 10.01 12.42 10.07
N GLU A 120 9.06 12.29 11.00
CA GLU A 120 8.13 11.17 11.05
C GLU A 120 6.84 11.50 10.32
N ALA A 121 6.39 10.58 9.48
CA ALA A 121 5.08 10.55 8.88
C ALA A 121 4.31 9.35 9.45
N GLU A 122 3.29 9.63 10.27
CA GLU A 122 2.34 8.64 10.78
C GLU A 122 1.17 8.54 9.79
N PRO A 123 1.06 7.46 8.98
CA PRO A 123 -0.04 7.31 8.02
C PRO A 123 -1.32 6.88 8.74
N ARG A 124 -2.11 7.86 9.18
CA ARG A 124 -3.35 7.61 9.91
C ARG A 124 -4.46 7.18 8.97
N GLY A 125 -5.17 6.13 9.37
CA GLY A 125 -6.36 5.64 8.69
C GLY A 125 -6.36 4.13 8.60
N THR A 126 -7.56 3.56 8.58
CA THR A 126 -7.76 2.11 8.50
C THR A 126 -7.68 1.67 7.05
N ILE A 127 -6.87 0.66 6.81
CA ILE A 127 -6.85 -0.09 5.56
C ILE A 127 -7.78 -1.28 5.71
N THR A 128 -8.62 -1.51 4.70
CA THR A 128 -9.60 -2.58 4.67
C THR A 128 -9.40 -3.43 3.42
N LEU A 129 -9.34 -4.74 3.60
CA LEU A 129 -9.36 -5.73 2.53
C LEU A 129 -10.53 -6.67 2.75
N GLU A 130 -11.35 -6.87 1.73
CA GLU A 130 -12.46 -7.81 1.75
C GLU A 130 -12.18 -8.92 0.75
N LEU A 131 -12.22 -10.18 1.21
CA LEU A 131 -12.11 -11.36 0.36
C LEU A 131 -13.51 -11.91 0.12
N LEU A 132 -14.12 -11.54 -1.01
CA LEU A 132 -15.56 -11.65 -1.25
C LEU A 132 -16.06 -13.10 -1.21
N LYS A 133 -15.31 -14.03 -1.82
CA LYS A 133 -15.63 -15.46 -1.83
C LYS A 133 -15.73 -16.07 -0.42
N HIS A 134 -14.98 -15.53 0.55
CA HIS A 134 -14.91 -16.06 1.91
C HIS A 134 -15.82 -15.30 2.88
N ASN A 135 -16.40 -14.17 2.46
CA ASN A 135 -17.13 -13.25 3.33
C ASN A 135 -16.29 -12.83 4.56
N GLU A 136 -15.03 -12.44 4.28
CA GLU A 136 -14.05 -12.04 5.31
C GLU A 136 -13.56 -10.62 5.04
N ALA A 137 -13.55 -9.79 6.08
CA ALA A 137 -12.90 -8.49 6.07
C ALA A 137 -11.66 -8.51 6.97
N TYR A 138 -10.60 -7.86 6.50
CA TYR A 138 -9.34 -7.68 7.18
C TYR A 138 -9.07 -6.19 7.35
N THR A 139 -8.66 -5.77 8.54
CA THR A 139 -8.27 -4.38 8.78
C THR A 139 -6.92 -4.25 9.45
N TRP A 140 -6.17 -3.22 9.08
CA TRP A 140 -4.92 -2.83 9.74
C TRP A 140 -4.63 -1.34 9.57
N THR A 141 -3.59 -0.85 10.23
CA THR A 141 -2.98 0.46 10.03
C THR A 141 -1.54 0.29 9.56
N ASN A 142 -1.03 1.21 8.76
CA ASN A 142 0.35 1.15 8.26
C ASN A 142 1.36 1.56 9.34
N PRO A 143 2.64 1.11 9.24
CA PRO A 143 3.69 1.52 10.16
C PRO A 143 4.05 3.00 9.97
N THR A 144 4.68 3.59 10.99
CA THR A 144 5.25 4.95 10.88
C THR A 144 6.44 4.92 9.93
N CYS A 145 6.54 5.93 9.07
CA CYS A 145 7.69 6.16 8.22
C CYS A 145 8.53 7.30 8.79
N CYS A 146 9.85 7.11 8.90
CA CYS A 146 10.78 8.13 9.34
C CYS A 146 11.78 8.43 8.23
N VAL A 147 11.96 9.71 7.92
CA VAL A 147 13.02 10.19 7.04
C VAL A 147 14.09 10.82 7.92
N HIS A 148 15.27 10.24 7.91
CA HIS A 148 16.41 10.69 8.71
C HIS A 148 17.30 11.65 7.93
N ASN A 149 18.14 12.40 8.64
CA ASN A 149 19.10 13.37 8.10
C ASN A 149 18.47 14.48 7.25
N VAL A 150 17.29 14.98 7.63
CA VAL A 150 16.54 15.98 6.84
C VAL A 150 17.20 17.37 6.78
N ILE A 151 18.19 17.64 7.64
CA ILE A 151 18.97 18.89 7.65
C ILE A 151 20.35 18.67 7.02
N ILE A 152 21.12 17.70 7.51
CA ILE A 152 22.51 17.42 7.11
C ILE A 152 22.71 15.92 6.97
N GLY A 153 23.39 15.50 5.88
CA GLY A 153 23.76 14.11 5.63
C GLY A 153 22.97 13.45 4.51
N LYS A 154 23.17 12.14 4.35
CA LYS A 154 22.44 11.34 3.36
C LYS A 154 21.07 10.98 3.91
N LEU A 155 20.00 11.40 3.23
CA LEU A 155 18.63 11.01 3.55
C LEU A 155 18.48 9.49 3.45
N TRP A 156 17.83 8.89 4.45
CA TRP A 156 17.44 7.49 4.42
C TRP A 156 16.08 7.31 5.11
N ILE A 157 15.41 6.21 4.76
CA ILE A 157 14.04 5.94 5.20
C ILE A 157 14.03 4.71 6.09
N GLU A 158 13.31 4.84 7.18
CA GLU A 158 13.01 3.77 8.11
C GLU A 158 11.49 3.60 8.23
N GLN A 159 11.05 2.37 8.50
CA GLN A 159 9.68 2.11 8.93
C GLN A 159 9.69 1.28 10.21
N TYR A 160 8.89 1.71 11.18
CA TYR A 160 8.79 1.04 12.48
C TYR A 160 7.37 1.12 13.06
N GLY A 161 7.12 0.30 14.08
CA GLY A 161 5.82 0.23 14.78
C GLY A 161 5.16 -1.13 14.65
N THR A 162 4.02 -1.28 15.33
CA THR A 162 3.24 -2.53 15.33
C THR A 162 2.06 -2.41 14.38
N VAL A 163 1.99 -3.35 13.43
CA VAL A 163 0.85 -3.52 12.53
C VAL A 163 0.05 -4.72 13.00
N GLU A 164 -1.23 -4.51 13.33
CA GLU A 164 -2.16 -5.58 13.66
C GLU A 164 -3.18 -5.77 12.54
N ILE A 165 -3.18 -6.95 11.92
CA ILE A 165 -4.12 -7.36 10.89
C ILE A 165 -5.17 -8.26 11.53
N VAL A 166 -6.41 -7.80 11.55
CA VAL A 166 -7.53 -8.53 12.18
C VAL A 166 -8.45 -9.06 11.10
N ASN A 167 -8.71 -10.38 11.10
CA ASN A 167 -9.80 -10.97 10.31
C ASN A 167 -11.08 -10.97 11.14
N HIS A 168 -12.04 -10.14 10.74
CA HIS A 168 -13.30 -9.91 11.48
C HIS A 168 -14.27 -11.09 11.46
N ARG A 169 -14.11 -12.02 10.52
CA ARG A 169 -14.98 -13.19 10.39
C ARG A 169 -14.51 -14.35 11.25
N THR A 170 -13.22 -14.62 11.25
CA THR A 170 -12.64 -15.82 11.90
C THR A 170 -11.98 -15.52 13.24
N GLY A 171 -11.72 -14.24 13.55
CA GLY A 171 -11.02 -13.82 14.77
C GLY A 171 -9.51 -14.07 14.75
N HIS A 172 -8.96 -14.55 13.63
CA HIS A 172 -7.50 -14.63 13.48
C HIS A 172 -6.90 -13.23 13.49
N LYS A 173 -5.73 -13.11 14.13
CA LYS A 173 -4.97 -11.87 14.18
C LYS A 173 -3.52 -12.12 13.77
N CYS A 174 -2.97 -11.27 12.91
CA CYS A 174 -1.53 -11.21 12.67
C CYS A 174 -0.97 -9.96 13.33
N VAL A 175 0.10 -10.11 14.11
CA VAL A 175 0.82 -9.00 14.74
C VAL A 175 2.21 -8.95 14.12
N LEU A 176 2.53 -7.85 13.44
CA LEU A 176 3.82 -7.62 12.80
C LEU A 176 4.52 -6.44 13.47
N ASN A 177 5.75 -6.63 13.91
CA ASN A 177 6.57 -5.58 14.50
C ASN A 177 7.64 -5.17 13.50
N PHE A 178 7.49 -3.97 12.96
CA PHE A 178 8.54 -3.28 12.20
C PHE A 178 9.52 -2.72 13.22
N LYS A 179 10.70 -3.33 13.28
CA LYS A 179 11.69 -3.01 14.29
C LYS A 179 12.38 -1.70 13.94
N PRO A 180 12.52 -0.76 14.90
CA PRO A 180 13.43 0.34 14.71
C PRO A 180 14.86 -0.21 14.62
N CYS A 181 15.74 0.52 13.93
CA CYS A 181 17.14 0.26 13.65
C CYS A 181 17.90 -0.14 14.93
N GLY A 182 17.56 0.52 16.04
CA GLY A 182 18.12 0.28 17.37
C GLY A 182 19.56 0.76 17.48
N LEU A 183 20.11 0.65 18.70
CA LEU A 183 21.54 0.90 18.93
C LEU A 183 22.33 -0.12 18.10
N PHE A 184 23.31 0.34 17.31
CA PHE A 184 24.16 -0.45 16.40
C PHE A 184 23.50 -1.00 15.12
N GLY A 185 22.27 -0.60 14.78
CA GLY A 185 21.66 -0.86 13.46
C GLY A 185 21.34 -2.32 13.11
N LYS A 186 21.47 -3.26 14.06
CA LYS A 186 21.24 -4.69 13.82
C LYS A 186 19.81 -5.03 13.43
N GLU A 187 18.86 -4.19 13.78
CA GLU A 187 17.43 -4.41 13.57
C GLU A 187 16.88 -3.65 12.35
N LEU A 188 17.76 -2.96 11.60
CA LEU A 188 17.37 -2.14 10.46
C LEU A 188 16.51 -2.95 9.46
N HIS A 189 15.32 -2.41 9.22
CA HIS A 189 14.27 -2.94 8.34
C HIS A 189 13.66 -4.28 8.73
N LYS A 190 14.04 -4.85 9.89
CA LYS A 190 13.49 -6.15 10.30
C LYS A 190 12.01 -6.05 10.57
N VAL A 191 11.29 -7.08 10.14
CA VAL A 191 9.89 -7.32 10.49
C VAL A 191 9.83 -8.67 11.16
N GLU A 192 9.28 -8.74 12.37
CA GLU A 192 9.05 -10.00 13.09
C GLU A 192 7.66 -9.99 13.73
N GLY A 193 6.97 -11.12 13.66
CA GLY A 193 5.59 -11.22 14.09
C GLY A 193 5.06 -12.64 14.10
N HIS A 194 3.78 -12.77 14.38
CA HIS A 194 3.09 -14.05 14.39
C HIS A 194 1.63 -13.92 13.98
N ILE A 195 1.06 -15.03 13.52
CA ILE A 195 -0.38 -15.22 13.36
C ILE A 195 -0.88 -16.01 14.56
N GLN A 196 -2.01 -15.59 15.11
CA GLN A 196 -2.70 -16.26 16.21
C GLN A 196 -4.17 -16.46 15.88
N ASP A 197 -4.77 -17.49 16.47
CA ASP A 197 -6.21 -17.71 16.44
C ASP A 197 -6.98 -16.78 17.40
N LYS A 198 -8.30 -16.94 17.45
CA LYS A 198 -9.18 -16.20 18.38
C LYS A 198 -8.87 -16.46 19.87
N ASN A 199 -8.24 -17.59 20.19
CA ASN A 199 -7.83 -17.97 21.55
C ASN A 199 -6.41 -17.49 21.89
N LYS A 200 -5.78 -16.69 21.00
CA LYS A 200 -4.41 -16.19 21.11
C LYS A 200 -3.34 -17.30 21.02
N GLN A 201 -3.69 -18.49 20.54
CA GLN A 201 -2.71 -19.53 20.24
C GLN A 201 -1.88 -19.09 19.03
N LYS A 202 -0.56 -19.04 19.18
CA LYS A 202 0.35 -18.75 18.06
C LYS A 202 0.37 -19.93 17.10
N LEU A 203 -0.02 -19.68 15.85
CA LEU A 203 -0.12 -20.68 14.80
C LEU A 203 1.06 -20.63 13.82
N PHE A 204 1.66 -19.46 13.63
CA PHE A 204 2.67 -19.24 12.61
C PHE A 204 3.53 -18.04 12.94
N VAL A 205 4.84 -18.11 12.69
CA VAL A 205 5.76 -16.98 12.85
C VAL A 205 6.06 -16.38 11.49
N ILE A 206 6.09 -15.05 11.41
CA ILE A 206 6.49 -14.30 10.21
C ILE A 206 7.75 -13.50 10.55
N TYR A 207 8.76 -13.57 9.70
CA TYR A 207 10.00 -12.82 9.90
C TYR A 207 10.65 -12.45 8.57
N GLY A 208 11.46 -11.40 8.56
CA GLY A 208 12.20 -10.96 7.39
C GLY A 208 12.58 -9.49 7.45
N LYS A 209 12.65 -8.85 6.30
CA LYS A 209 12.87 -7.41 6.17
C LYS A 209 11.94 -6.82 5.13
N TRP A 210 11.30 -5.68 5.43
CA TRP A 210 10.35 -5.03 4.52
C TRP A 210 11.01 -4.49 3.24
N THR A 211 12.35 -4.39 3.21
CA THR A 211 13.12 -4.01 2.02
C THR A 211 13.55 -5.18 1.15
N GLU A 212 13.38 -6.43 1.60
CA GLU A 212 13.93 -7.62 0.94
C GLU A 212 12.89 -8.73 0.75
N CYS A 213 12.43 -9.36 1.83
CA CYS A 213 11.56 -10.53 1.79
C CYS A 213 10.89 -10.83 3.13
N LEU A 214 9.86 -11.68 3.08
CA LEU A 214 9.21 -12.27 4.24
C LEU A 214 9.18 -13.79 4.14
N TRP A 215 9.48 -14.43 5.26
CA TRP A 215 9.44 -15.85 5.49
C TRP A 215 8.44 -16.18 6.59
N GLY A 216 7.96 -17.41 6.55
CA GLY A 216 7.03 -17.95 7.52
C GLY A 216 7.49 -19.30 8.05
N ALA A 217 7.41 -19.52 9.35
CA ALA A 217 7.87 -20.75 10.00
C ALA A 217 6.85 -21.25 11.03
N ASP A 218 6.94 -22.55 11.33
CA ASP A 218 6.33 -23.12 12.52
C ASP A 218 6.91 -22.45 13.80
N PRO A 219 6.08 -22.11 14.81
CA PRO A 219 6.55 -21.46 16.02
C PRO A 219 7.64 -22.22 16.78
N ALA A 220 7.54 -23.55 16.91
CA ALA A 220 8.51 -24.33 17.67
C ALA A 220 9.87 -24.38 16.96
N SER A 221 9.84 -24.46 15.62
CA SER A 221 11.03 -24.42 14.77
C SER A 221 11.75 -23.06 14.89
N TYR A 222 10.99 -21.96 14.86
CA TYR A 222 11.54 -20.61 14.99
C TYR A 222 12.17 -20.34 16.38
N GLU A 223 11.47 -20.72 17.45
CA GLU A 223 11.98 -20.54 18.82
C GLU A 223 13.25 -21.37 19.07
N SER A 224 13.30 -22.60 18.55
CA SER A 224 14.48 -23.46 18.63
C SER A 224 15.68 -22.83 17.92
N PHE A 225 15.45 -22.22 16.75
CA PHE A 225 16.49 -21.51 16.00
C PHE A 225 17.00 -20.27 16.76
N LYS A 226 16.09 -19.41 17.25
CA LYS A 226 16.45 -18.22 18.04
C LYS A 226 17.22 -18.56 19.31
N LYS A 227 16.91 -19.68 19.96
CA LYS A 227 17.64 -20.15 21.16
C LYS A 227 19.09 -20.52 20.82
N ARG A 228 19.32 -21.23 19.71
CA ARG A 228 20.68 -21.61 19.26
C ARG A 228 21.52 -20.39 18.91
N GLU A 229 20.94 -19.41 18.20
CA GLU A 229 21.60 -18.14 17.90
C GLU A 229 22.04 -17.39 19.17
N ARG A 230 21.23 -17.42 20.23
CA ARG A 230 21.58 -16.81 21.52
C ARG A 230 22.63 -17.61 22.29
N SER A 231 22.58 -18.94 22.23
CA SER A 231 23.51 -19.82 22.95
C SER A 231 24.88 -19.96 22.28
N GLY A 232 24.99 -19.71 20.97
CA GLY A 232 26.24 -19.80 20.19
C GLY A 232 27.16 -18.57 20.26
N GLY A 233 27.18 -17.84 21.38
CA GLY A 233 27.93 -16.58 21.52
C GLY A 233 29.43 -16.67 21.21
N HIS A 234 29.93 -15.67 20.49
CA HIS A 234 31.29 -15.44 19.96
C HIS A 234 32.52 -16.00 20.74
N PRO A 235 33.58 -16.42 20.03
CA PRO A 235 34.93 -16.46 20.60
C PRO A 235 35.33 -15.07 21.09
N ARG A 236 35.91 -14.99 22.30
CA ARG A 236 36.54 -13.77 22.84
C ARG A 236 37.51 -13.19 21.81
N ARG A 237 37.13 -12.10 21.13
CA ARG A 237 38.13 -11.23 20.49
C ARG A 237 38.84 -10.48 21.63
N ALA A 238 40.16 -10.60 21.66
CA ALA A 238 41.00 -10.05 22.72
C ALA A 238 40.71 -8.57 22.97
N LYS A 239 40.77 -8.18 24.24
CA LYS A 239 40.84 -6.80 24.73
C LYS A 239 41.86 -6.02 23.89
N LEU A 240 41.41 -5.13 23.03
CA LEU A 240 42.20 -3.99 22.60
C LEU A 240 41.93 -2.88 23.61
N VAL A 241 42.96 -2.57 24.39
CA VAL A 241 43.00 -1.40 25.25
C VAL A 241 42.88 -0.17 24.35
N ARG A 242 41.83 0.63 24.56
CA ARG A 242 41.79 2.04 24.14
C ARG A 242 41.13 2.85 25.25
N ASP A 243 42.02 3.46 26.01
CA ASP A 243 42.01 4.82 26.58
C ASP A 243 40.66 5.46 26.92
N ASP A 244 40.51 5.77 28.20
CA ASP A 244 39.43 6.56 28.77
C ASP A 244 39.50 8.01 28.28
N GLY A 245 38.46 8.47 27.59
CA GLY A 245 38.35 9.82 27.08
C GLY A 245 36.91 10.33 27.04
N ALA A 246 36.48 10.87 28.18
CA ALA A 246 35.48 11.93 28.38
C ALA A 246 34.12 11.89 27.65
N GLU A 247 33.06 11.85 28.46
CA GLU A 247 31.75 12.41 28.13
C GLU A 247 31.86 13.87 27.66
N LYS A 248 31.29 14.21 26.48
CA LYS A 248 30.23 15.23 26.30
C LYS A 248 30.07 15.68 24.83
N ALA A 249 28.88 16.20 24.60
CA ALA A 249 28.48 17.23 23.65
C ALA A 249 27.78 16.76 22.36
N ASP A 250 26.50 17.10 22.33
CA ASP A 250 25.67 17.41 21.17
C ASP A 250 26.53 17.83 19.97
N SER A 251 26.64 16.94 18.98
CA SER A 251 27.38 17.21 17.76
C SER A 251 26.46 17.02 16.56
N ASP A 252 26.55 17.97 15.63
CA ASP A 252 25.86 18.03 14.34
C ASP A 252 26.32 16.93 13.36
N VAL A 253 26.69 15.76 13.87
CA VAL A 253 27.08 14.61 13.06
C VAL A 253 25.80 13.99 12.49
N ALA A 254 25.78 13.79 11.17
CA ALA A 254 24.71 13.09 10.48
C ALA A 254 24.70 11.60 10.89
N ASP A 255 23.53 10.98 10.93
CA ASP A 255 23.45 9.54 11.19
C ASP A 255 23.96 8.78 9.96
N ASP A 256 25.03 8.01 10.11
CA ASP A 256 25.48 7.12 9.04
C ASP A 256 24.38 6.11 8.71
N VAL A 257 24.08 5.94 7.41
CA VAL A 257 23.19 4.86 6.96
C VAL A 257 23.89 3.54 7.29
N PRO A 258 23.33 2.67 8.15
CA PRO A 258 23.97 1.39 8.43
C PRO A 258 24.08 0.58 7.14
N GLU A 259 25.20 -0.12 6.93
CA GLU A 259 25.38 -0.95 5.74
C GLU A 259 24.23 -1.94 5.55
N VAL A 260 23.59 -1.88 4.38
CA VAL A 260 22.54 -2.84 3.98
C VAL A 260 23.21 -4.14 3.58
N GLN A 261 23.41 -5.04 4.53
CA GLN A 261 23.80 -6.41 4.24
C GLN A 261 22.54 -7.24 3.95
N GLU A 262 22.51 -8.01 2.86
CA GLU A 262 21.51 -9.09 2.68
C GLU A 262 21.76 -10.14 3.77
N THR A 263 20.85 -10.25 4.74
CA THR A 263 21.17 -10.94 6.01
C THR A 263 20.02 -11.73 6.62
N VAL A 264 18.88 -11.86 5.95
CA VAL A 264 17.79 -12.66 6.54
C VAL A 264 18.21 -14.13 6.60
N GLN A 265 18.66 -14.57 7.78
CA GLN A 265 18.95 -15.96 8.05
C GLN A 265 17.65 -16.76 8.02
N VAL A 266 17.57 -17.73 7.12
CA VAL A 266 16.36 -18.52 6.92
C VAL A 266 16.33 -19.68 7.90
N VAL A 267 15.30 -19.72 8.75
CA VAL A 267 15.04 -20.85 9.65
C VAL A 267 14.71 -22.08 8.78
N PRO A 268 15.38 -23.24 8.99
CA PRO A 268 15.07 -24.46 8.26
C PRO A 268 13.57 -24.81 8.30
N GLY A 269 13.01 -25.22 7.16
CA GLY A 269 11.58 -25.51 7.03
C GLY A 269 10.68 -24.29 6.79
N SER A 270 11.26 -23.08 6.68
CA SER A 270 10.48 -21.88 6.40
C SER A 270 9.91 -21.83 4.97
N LYS A 271 8.71 -21.29 4.86
CA LYS A 271 7.99 -20.99 3.61
C LYS A 271 8.23 -19.54 3.21
N LEU A 272 8.65 -19.31 1.97
CA LEU A 272 8.72 -17.95 1.41
C LEU A 272 7.30 -17.40 1.23
N LEU A 273 7.03 -16.23 1.82
CA LEU A 273 5.72 -15.57 1.71
C LEU A 273 5.73 -14.49 0.63
N TRP A 274 6.80 -13.68 0.60
CA TRP A 274 6.99 -12.59 -0.35
C TRP A 274 8.48 -12.26 -0.51
N ARG A 275 8.86 -11.77 -1.68
CA ARG A 275 10.18 -11.21 -1.98
C ARG A 275 9.98 -9.99 -2.84
N ILE A 276 10.73 -8.93 -2.54
CA ILE A 276 10.70 -7.69 -3.30
C ILE A 276 11.21 -7.93 -4.73
N ASN A 277 10.62 -7.25 -5.70
CA ASN A 277 11.16 -7.24 -7.06
C ASN A 277 12.56 -6.60 -7.07
N THR A 278 13.39 -6.88 -8.05
CA THR A 278 14.63 -6.11 -8.27
C THR A 278 14.30 -4.76 -8.89
N ARG A 279 14.99 -3.70 -8.48
CA ARG A 279 14.86 -2.40 -9.15
C ARG A 279 15.43 -2.48 -10.56
N PRO A 280 14.83 -1.82 -11.56
CA PRO A 280 15.40 -1.82 -12.90
C PRO A 280 16.74 -1.07 -12.92
N PRO A 281 17.64 -1.36 -13.88
CA PRO A 281 18.95 -0.72 -13.95
C PRO A 281 18.91 0.82 -14.02
N ASN A 282 17.84 1.40 -14.54
CA ASN A 282 17.67 2.84 -14.68
C ASN A 282 17.05 3.52 -13.44
N SER A 283 16.73 2.80 -12.35
CA SER A 283 16.03 3.38 -11.19
C SER A 283 16.83 4.50 -10.53
N ALA A 284 18.15 4.38 -10.44
CA ALA A 284 19.02 5.41 -9.87
C ALA A 284 19.05 6.70 -10.70
N GLN A 285 18.84 6.60 -12.02
CA GLN A 285 18.80 7.74 -12.94
C GLN A 285 17.38 8.35 -13.04
N THR A 286 16.36 7.56 -12.70
CA THR A 286 14.94 7.92 -12.75
C THR A 286 14.33 7.80 -11.35
N TRP A 287 14.63 8.77 -10.48
CA TRP A 287 14.04 8.97 -9.14
C TRP A 287 13.73 7.67 -8.38
N PRO A 288 14.70 6.90 -7.87
CA PRO A 288 14.56 5.51 -7.37
C PRO A 288 13.25 4.75 -7.66
N ALA A 289 12.73 4.84 -8.88
CA ALA A 289 11.40 4.39 -9.22
C ALA A 289 11.53 2.99 -9.81
N ARG A 290 10.71 2.06 -9.33
CA ARG A 290 10.67 0.70 -9.87
C ARG A 290 10.09 0.72 -11.29
N ARG A 291 10.45 -0.30 -12.09
CA ARG A 291 10.26 -0.35 -13.55
C ARG A 291 8.81 -0.04 -13.92
N ARG A 292 8.59 1.07 -14.64
CA ARG A 292 7.31 1.45 -15.26
C ARG A 292 7.06 0.67 -16.56
N SER A 293 7.20 -0.66 -16.60
CA SER A 293 6.77 -1.42 -17.78
C SER A 293 5.23 -1.51 -17.77
N GLY A 294 4.56 -0.62 -18.51
CA GLY A 294 3.11 -0.66 -18.75
C GLY A 294 2.33 0.62 -18.43
N TRP A 295 2.96 1.62 -17.81
CA TRP A 295 2.27 2.85 -17.37
C TRP A 295 2.24 3.89 -18.49
N ARG A 296 1.43 3.67 -19.54
CA ARG A 296 1.02 4.73 -20.47
C ARG A 296 -0.43 5.10 -20.16
N ARG A 297 -0.74 6.39 -20.09
CA ARG A 297 -2.11 6.90 -20.24
C ARG A 297 -2.71 6.24 -21.48
N SER A 298 -3.92 5.70 -21.37
CA SER A 298 -4.76 5.53 -22.55
C SER A 298 -5.00 6.93 -23.12
N ARG A 299 -4.25 7.29 -24.15
CA ARG A 299 -4.64 8.38 -25.05
C ARG A 299 -5.46 7.70 -26.14
N GLU A 300 -6.77 7.81 -26.06
CA GLU A 300 -7.60 7.65 -27.25
C GLU A 300 -7.06 8.62 -28.31
N LYS A 301 -6.61 8.06 -29.43
CA LYS A 301 -6.36 8.84 -30.65
C LYS A 301 -7.71 9.01 -31.34
N PRO A 302 -8.14 10.23 -31.69
CA PRO A 302 -9.25 10.41 -32.62
C PRO A 302 -8.87 9.75 -33.95
N GLY A 303 -9.78 8.93 -34.46
CA GLY A 303 -9.61 8.13 -35.67
C GLY A 303 -9.20 8.94 -36.89
N GLY A 304 -8.38 8.30 -37.73
CA GLY A 304 -7.79 8.87 -38.93
C GLY A 304 -8.79 9.14 -40.06
N SER A 305 -8.54 10.27 -40.71
CA SER A 305 -8.48 10.48 -42.16
C SER A 305 -9.24 9.52 -43.09
N VAL A 306 -10.28 10.09 -43.70
CA VAL A 306 -10.98 9.66 -44.92
C VAL A 306 -10.01 9.42 -46.09
N PRO A 307 -10.12 8.33 -46.87
CA PRO A 307 -9.49 8.23 -48.18
C PRO A 307 -10.42 8.80 -49.27
N GLY A 308 -9.86 9.69 -50.08
CA GLY A 308 -10.52 10.36 -51.20
C GLY A 308 -10.86 9.46 -52.38
N ARG A 309 -11.91 9.87 -53.09
CA ARG A 309 -12.46 9.35 -54.34
C ARG A 309 -11.40 9.09 -55.42
N ARG A 310 -11.57 7.98 -56.16
CA ARG A 310 -11.26 7.90 -57.60
C ARG A 310 -12.52 7.51 -58.38
N GLN A 311 -12.83 8.30 -59.40
CA GLN A 311 -13.90 8.07 -60.38
C GLN A 311 -13.43 7.09 -61.46
N SER A 312 -14.32 6.20 -61.90
CA SER A 312 -14.41 5.73 -63.30
C SER A 312 -15.87 5.30 -63.57
N GLY A 313 -16.34 5.52 -64.80
CA GLY A 313 -17.74 5.83 -65.10
C GLY A 313 -18.63 4.71 -65.67
N ARG A 314 -19.95 4.96 -65.53
CA ARG A 314 -21.14 4.71 -66.41
C ARG A 314 -21.33 3.36 -67.14
N PRO A 315 -22.57 3.02 -67.61
CA PRO A 315 -23.88 3.69 -67.47
C PRO A 315 -25.02 2.78 -66.97
N GLY A 316 -26.11 3.37 -66.46
CA GLY A 316 -27.37 2.67 -66.18
C GLY A 316 -28.55 3.47 -66.72
N GLY A 317 -29.34 2.82 -67.58
CA GLY A 317 -30.49 3.38 -68.26
C GLY A 317 -31.74 3.55 -67.37
N SER A 318 -32.58 4.46 -67.82
CA SER A 318 -33.92 4.82 -67.34
C SER A 318 -34.86 3.64 -67.09
N THR A 319 -35.64 3.65 -66.00
CA THR A 319 -37.11 3.70 -66.10
C THR A 319 -37.83 3.95 -64.76
N ARG A 320 -39.05 4.48 -64.94
CA ARG A 320 -40.06 5.06 -64.03
C ARG A 320 -40.45 4.29 -62.75
N ALA A 321 -40.92 5.10 -61.78
CA ALA A 321 -41.73 4.76 -60.60
C ALA A 321 -43.13 4.18 -60.98
N PRO A 322 -43.96 3.63 -60.06
CA PRO A 322 -44.58 4.41 -58.97
C PRO A 322 -44.79 3.67 -57.61
N THR A 323 -45.09 4.46 -56.58
CA THR A 323 -45.67 4.13 -55.26
C THR A 323 -47.01 3.36 -55.38
N PRO A 324 -47.52 2.60 -54.37
CA PRO A 324 -48.06 3.23 -53.14
C PRO A 324 -48.17 2.39 -51.82
N THR A 325 -48.56 3.11 -50.76
CA THR A 325 -49.45 2.74 -49.62
C THR A 325 -49.01 2.02 -48.35
N ARG A 326 -49.61 2.52 -47.26
CA ARG A 326 -49.47 2.27 -45.82
C ARG A 326 -49.95 0.89 -45.34
N GLY A 327 -49.33 0.40 -44.27
CA GLY A 327 -49.89 -0.54 -43.29
C GLY A 327 -49.26 -0.35 -41.90
N LEU A 328 -50.09 -0.21 -40.87
CA LEU A 328 -49.80 -0.29 -39.41
C LEU A 328 -50.50 -1.57 -38.88
N PRO A 329 -50.42 -1.97 -37.59
CA PRO A 329 -49.34 -1.97 -36.59
C PRO A 329 -49.24 -3.34 -35.81
N THR A 330 -48.16 -3.58 -35.05
CA THR A 330 -48.04 -4.43 -33.81
C THR A 330 -46.54 -4.58 -33.52
N GLY A 331 -45.95 -4.54 -32.33
CA GLY A 331 -46.35 -4.50 -30.92
C GLY A 331 -45.09 -4.80 -30.06
N CYS A 332 -45.18 -4.51 -28.76
CA CYS A 332 -44.29 -4.94 -27.66
C CYS A 332 -42.98 -4.18 -27.34
N THR A 333 -43.14 -3.19 -26.44
CA THR A 333 -42.56 -3.09 -25.08
C THR A 333 -41.23 -3.78 -24.74
N ARG A 334 -40.26 -2.99 -24.23
CA ARG A 334 -39.98 -2.84 -22.78
C ARG A 334 -38.91 -1.76 -22.56
N GLY A 335 -39.33 -0.62 -22.00
CA GLY A 335 -38.45 0.29 -21.26
C GLY A 335 -38.53 -0.03 -19.77
N ILE A 336 -37.40 0.07 -19.07
CA ILE A 336 -37.37 0.11 -17.61
C ILE A 336 -36.71 1.43 -17.22
N THR A 337 -37.54 2.27 -16.64
CA THR A 337 -37.24 3.45 -15.84
C THR A 337 -36.73 3.00 -14.46
N LEU A 338 -35.75 3.70 -13.88
CA LEU A 338 -35.55 3.71 -12.43
C LEU A 338 -35.61 5.16 -11.92
N SER A 339 -36.73 5.44 -11.26
CA SER A 339 -36.93 6.43 -10.20
C SER A 339 -35.77 6.40 -9.19
N GLY A 340 -35.30 7.50 -8.61
CA GLY A 340 -36.08 8.61 -8.08
C GLY A 340 -36.38 8.36 -6.59
N THR A 341 -35.38 8.50 -5.72
CA THR A 341 -35.56 8.67 -4.27
C THR A 341 -34.53 9.66 -3.76
N SER A 342 -35.00 10.90 -3.59
CA SER A 342 -34.36 11.95 -2.80
C SER A 342 -34.65 11.64 -1.32
N LEU A 343 -33.62 11.51 -0.50
CA LEU A 343 -33.75 11.51 0.96
C LEU A 343 -33.31 12.88 1.46
N THR A 344 -34.29 13.73 1.67
CA THR A 344 -34.18 14.99 2.39
C THR A 344 -34.06 14.68 3.88
N ALA A 345 -32.89 14.92 4.48
CA ALA A 345 -32.76 14.90 5.93
C ALA A 345 -33.23 16.26 6.47
N GLN A 346 -34.38 16.26 7.15
CA GLN A 346 -34.87 17.41 7.91
C GLN A 346 -33.96 17.65 9.11
N ILE A 347 -33.52 18.89 9.25
CA ILE A 347 -32.86 19.43 10.45
C ILE A 347 -33.96 19.68 11.49
N SER A 348 -33.99 18.91 12.58
CA SER A 348 -34.72 19.29 13.79
C SER A 348 -33.77 19.98 14.75
N THR A 349 -33.98 21.28 14.94
CA THR A 349 -33.45 22.04 16.06
C THR A 349 -34.22 21.68 17.32
N GLU A 350 -33.62 20.92 18.22
CA GLU A 350 -33.99 20.95 19.64
C GLU A 350 -32.75 21.22 20.48
N ASP A 351 -32.83 22.37 21.14
CA ASP A 351 -31.91 22.96 22.10
C ASP A 351 -31.94 22.17 23.41
N ARG A 352 -30.84 21.52 23.79
CA ARG A 352 -30.62 21.03 25.16
C ARG A 352 -29.18 21.31 25.59
N GLY A 353 -29.07 22.22 26.54
CA GLY A 353 -27.85 22.82 27.05
C GLY A 353 -26.77 21.87 27.57
N ALA A 354 -25.54 22.37 27.50
CA ALA A 354 -24.33 21.77 28.02
C ALA A 354 -24.26 21.79 29.56
N PRO A 355 -23.64 20.77 30.19
CA PRO A 355 -22.97 20.93 31.48
C PRO A 355 -21.45 20.98 31.29
N GLY A 356 -20.82 22.00 31.89
CA GLY A 356 -19.39 22.28 31.83
C GLY A 356 -18.45 21.26 32.53
N PRO A 357 -17.13 21.47 32.44
CA PRO A 357 -16.13 20.47 32.81
C PRO A 357 -15.95 20.36 34.34
N ARG A 358 -15.86 19.12 34.83
CA ARG A 358 -15.44 18.81 36.22
C ARG A 358 -13.91 18.69 36.30
N PRO A 359 -13.27 19.13 37.41
CA PRO A 359 -11.83 19.04 37.61
C PRO A 359 -11.40 17.65 38.11
N TRP A 360 -10.17 17.26 37.76
CA TRP A 360 -9.49 16.03 38.21
C TRP A 360 -8.97 16.18 39.65
N PRO A 361 -9.00 15.11 40.48
CA PRO A 361 -8.41 15.11 41.82
C PRO A 361 -6.88 14.96 41.79
N ARG A 362 -6.27 15.46 42.88
CA ARG A 362 -4.84 15.73 43.10
C ARG A 362 -3.91 14.51 43.04
#